data_AF-A0A0C1V9U8-F1
#
_entry.id   AF-A0A0C1V9U8-F1
#
_cell.length_a   1.000
_cell.length_b   1.000
_cell.length_c   1.000
_cell.angle_alpha   90.00
_cell.angle_beta   90.00
_cell.angle_gamma   90.00
#
_symmetry.space_group_name_H-M   'P 1'
#
loop_
_entity.id
_entity.type
_entity.pdbx_description
1 polymer ?
#
loop_
_entity_poly.entity_id
_entity_poly.type
_entity_poly.pdbx_seq_one_letter_code
_entity_poly.pdbx_strand_id
1 'polypeptide(L)'
;MSTVDLNVDQQPATKDIGMVSSDVSAATTVNLIWQISTDGLIEKDWIDFLFSEFTVNHIDDPNFEVVIDHAIVITRGDPQGTTSVKDYLQRFKQQGYRVGVLHLSDEWFTSPVDFYAEADFVFRNFYRPDVAHLPHVLFVPVGYKQGLHKYTVERPIRDRQYYWSFAGQLGGKVSRRAMMEQAQNIPGGIAYVGKGYNDSKDLSFEGYVELICDTVFVLAPAGNRCAETSRFYEALEVGAIPIVEDVSKLNIIKQILKEVLKPEKAKQHKVWTLRYWKDAVSLLLEPSYWTQVFGPDFPCPKCSDWKQLAPTLAAVDVEAVAQETQAFWQAYKQQLKNDVRMIIARHFIQ
;
A
#
# COMPACT_ATOMS: atom_id res chain seq x y z
N MET A 1 -43.22 -16.20 16.56
CA MET A 1 -42.79 -15.87 15.18
C MET A 1 -42.83 -14.36 15.05
N SER A 2 -41.67 -13.72 15.15
CA SER A 2 -41.50 -12.28 14.97
C SER A 2 -40.19 -12.13 14.22
N THR A 3 -40.29 -11.79 12.94
CA THR A 3 -39.18 -11.52 12.03
C THR A 3 -38.52 -10.21 12.44
N VAL A 4 -37.20 -10.25 12.68
CA VAL A 4 -36.39 -9.04 12.85
C VAL A 4 -35.77 -8.77 11.48
N ASP A 5 -36.27 -7.74 10.81
CA ASP A 5 -35.68 -7.21 9.58
C ASP A 5 -34.36 -6.52 9.92
N LEU A 6 -33.25 -7.13 9.48
CA LEU A 6 -31.94 -6.51 9.49
C LEU A 6 -31.79 -5.72 8.19
N ASN A 7 -32.14 -4.44 8.26
CA ASN A 7 -31.89 -3.46 7.21
C ASN A 7 -30.38 -3.13 7.24
N VAL A 8 -29.61 -3.77 6.36
CA VAL A 8 -28.19 -3.47 6.13
C VAL A 8 -28.11 -2.56 4.91
N ASP A 9 -28.25 -1.27 5.15
CA ASP A 9 -27.94 -0.24 4.17
C ASP A 9 -27.12 0.85 4.89
N GLN A 10 -25.81 0.60 4.98
CA GLN A 10 -24.82 1.62 5.31
C GLN A 10 -23.83 1.68 4.16
N GLN A 11 -24.08 2.60 3.23
CA GLN A 11 -23.06 3.10 2.33
C GLN A 11 -21.87 3.63 3.15
N PRO A 12 -20.63 3.45 2.69
CA PRO A 12 -19.49 4.10 3.34
C PRO A 12 -19.70 5.61 3.28
N ALA A 13 -19.59 6.26 4.44
CA ALA A 13 -19.73 7.70 4.57
C ALA A 13 -18.75 8.38 3.61
N THR A 14 -19.27 9.00 2.55
CA THR A 14 -18.57 10.05 1.83
C THR A 14 -18.24 11.12 2.85
N LYS A 15 -16.97 11.23 3.25
CA LYS A 15 -16.50 12.33 4.10
C LYS A 15 -16.90 13.62 3.38
N ASP A 16 -17.78 14.39 4.00
CA ASP A 16 -18.21 15.68 3.49
C ASP A 16 -17.04 16.66 3.67
N ILE A 17 -16.14 16.67 2.68
CA ILE A 17 -15.00 17.57 2.63
C ILE A 17 -15.57 18.89 2.09
N GLY A 18 -15.92 19.80 2.99
CA GLY A 18 -16.43 21.12 2.64
C GLY A 18 -15.63 21.76 1.52
N MET A 19 -16.33 22.29 0.51
CA MET A 19 -15.73 22.90 -0.68
C MET A 19 -14.76 24.02 -0.27
N VAL A 20 -13.46 23.75 -0.38
CA VAL A 20 -12.44 24.80 -0.36
C VAL A 20 -12.38 25.36 -1.78
N SER A 21 -12.41 26.69 -1.86
CA SER A 21 -12.29 27.47 -3.10
C SER A 21 -11.15 26.95 -3.98
N SER A 22 -11.41 26.83 -5.28
CA SER A 22 -10.49 26.26 -6.28
C SER A 22 -9.32 27.19 -6.67
N ASP A 23 -9.27 28.41 -6.13
CA ASP A 23 -8.25 29.41 -6.44
C ASP A 23 -7.09 29.41 -5.43
N VAL A 24 -6.27 28.35 -5.46
CA VAL A 24 -4.92 28.39 -4.87
C VAL A 24 -3.94 28.77 -5.99
N SER A 25 -3.81 30.07 -6.27
CA SER A 25 -3.12 30.60 -7.46
C SER A 25 -1.63 30.92 -7.27
N ALA A 26 -0.99 30.43 -6.20
CA ALA A 26 0.46 30.36 -6.10
C ALA A 26 0.85 28.93 -5.68
N ALA A 27 1.77 28.28 -6.40
CA ALA A 27 2.22 26.93 -6.05
C ALA A 27 2.87 26.96 -4.67
N THR A 28 2.12 26.57 -3.63
CA THR A 28 2.60 26.51 -2.25
C THR A 28 3.89 25.71 -2.20
N THR A 29 4.91 26.28 -1.57
CA THR A 29 6.16 25.56 -1.32
C THR A 29 5.95 24.59 -0.17
N VAL A 30 6.27 23.32 -0.39
CA VAL A 30 6.24 22.25 0.63
C VAL A 30 7.67 21.75 0.85
N ASN A 31 8.08 21.69 2.12
CA ASN A 31 9.40 21.20 2.51
C ASN A 31 9.31 19.71 2.88
N LEU A 32 9.77 18.83 2.00
CA LEU A 32 9.87 17.39 2.28
C LEU A 32 11.19 17.12 3.00
N ILE A 33 11.12 16.85 4.30
CA ILE A 33 12.30 16.63 5.15
C ILE A 33 12.51 15.12 5.31
N TRP A 34 13.58 14.61 4.72
CA TRP A 34 13.91 13.18 4.69
C TRP A 34 14.74 12.80 5.90
N GLN A 35 14.15 12.05 6.83
CA GLN A 35 14.84 11.44 7.98
C GLN A 35 15.47 10.09 7.63
N ILE A 36 15.51 9.78 6.34
CA ILE A 36 16.11 8.58 5.75
C ILE A 36 16.92 9.02 4.54
N SER A 37 17.98 8.29 4.21
CA SER A 37 18.71 8.55 2.97
C SER A 37 17.78 8.41 1.77
N THR A 38 17.81 9.40 0.87
CA THR A 38 17.09 9.38 -0.40
C THR A 38 17.82 8.55 -1.46
N ASP A 39 19.11 8.24 -1.25
CA ASP A 39 19.89 7.38 -2.13
C ASP A 39 19.30 5.96 -2.19
N GLY A 40 18.84 5.58 -3.38
CA GLY A 40 18.23 4.26 -3.61
C GLY A 40 16.85 4.09 -2.97
N LEU A 41 16.17 5.19 -2.61
CA LEU A 41 14.80 5.12 -2.12
C LEU A 41 13.85 4.65 -3.23
N ILE A 42 13.26 3.49 -3.00
CA ILE A 42 12.43 2.80 -3.97
C ILE A 42 11.20 3.62 -4.35
N GLU A 43 10.58 4.33 -3.40
CA GLU A 43 9.31 5.02 -3.59
C GLU A 43 9.45 6.47 -4.10
N LYS A 44 10.66 6.94 -4.44
CA LYS A 44 10.91 8.36 -4.72
C LYS A 44 10.02 8.93 -5.81
N ASP A 45 9.96 8.30 -7.00
CA ASP A 45 9.17 8.83 -8.12
C ASP A 45 7.66 8.84 -7.82
N TRP A 46 7.19 7.92 -6.99
CA TRP A 46 5.80 7.90 -6.53
C TRP A 46 5.52 9.06 -5.58
N ILE A 47 6.43 9.34 -4.65
CA ILE A 47 6.32 10.49 -3.74
C ILE A 47 6.34 11.79 -4.56
N ASP A 48 7.28 11.94 -5.50
CA ASP A 48 7.34 13.11 -6.39
C ASP A 48 6.03 13.29 -7.18
N PHE A 49 5.42 12.19 -7.63
CA PHE A 49 4.09 12.23 -8.28
C PHE A 49 3.00 12.78 -7.35
N LEU A 50 2.93 12.31 -6.10
CA LEU A 50 1.92 12.76 -5.12
C LEU A 50 2.00 14.26 -4.85
N PHE A 51 3.21 14.82 -4.81
CA PHE A 51 3.46 16.23 -4.52
C PHE A 51 3.69 17.09 -5.77
N SER A 52 3.43 16.55 -6.97
CA SER A 52 3.71 17.22 -8.25
C SER A 52 2.94 18.53 -8.50
N GLU A 53 1.92 18.84 -7.69
CA GLU A 53 1.15 20.09 -7.78
C GLU A 53 1.73 21.22 -6.91
N PHE A 54 2.82 20.94 -6.19
CA PHE A 54 3.49 21.87 -5.28
C PHE A 54 4.86 22.25 -5.81
N THR A 55 5.38 23.39 -5.33
CA THR A 55 6.82 23.64 -5.42
C THR A 55 7.49 22.85 -4.30
N VAL A 56 8.15 21.75 -4.63
CA VAL A 56 8.72 20.85 -3.62
C VAL A 56 10.19 21.18 -3.36
N ASN A 57 10.52 21.37 -2.08
CA ASN A 57 11.90 21.47 -1.61
C ASN A 57 12.27 20.19 -0.85
N HIS A 58 13.23 19.41 -1.38
CA HIS A 58 13.72 18.20 -0.72
C HIS A 58 14.90 18.57 0.20
N ILE A 59 14.81 18.17 1.47
CA ILE A 59 15.84 18.42 2.48
C ILE A 59 16.25 17.07 3.08
N ASP A 60 17.48 16.64 2.82
CA ASP A 60 18.06 15.47 3.51
C ASP A 60 18.49 15.89 4.92
N ASP A 61 17.82 15.33 5.94
CA ASP A 61 18.09 15.62 7.35
C ASP A 61 18.03 14.33 8.16
N PRO A 62 19.01 13.43 8.05
CA PRO A 62 19.01 12.17 8.79
C PRO A 62 19.21 12.35 10.31
N ASN A 63 19.48 13.57 10.78
CA ASN A 63 19.85 13.88 12.15
C ASN A 63 18.76 14.64 12.91
N PHE A 64 17.55 14.80 12.33
CA PHE A 64 16.43 15.50 12.96
C PHE A 64 16.78 16.95 13.36
N GLU A 65 17.56 17.67 12.55
CA GLU A 65 18.06 19.01 12.88
C GLU A 65 17.14 20.12 12.37
N VAL A 66 16.56 19.95 11.18
CA VAL A 66 15.87 21.02 10.46
C VAL A 66 14.46 21.22 11.01
N VAL A 67 14.08 22.46 11.33
CA VAL A 67 12.71 22.81 11.71
C VAL A 67 12.31 24.04 10.93
N ILE A 68 11.39 23.89 9.99
CA ILE A 68 10.93 24.94 9.08
C ILE A 68 9.43 24.82 8.86
N ASP A 69 8.78 25.92 8.48
CA ASP A 69 7.35 25.93 8.18
C ASP A 69 7.00 25.10 6.93
N HIS A 70 5.73 24.74 6.79
CA HIS A 70 5.19 23.90 5.69
C HIS A 70 5.96 22.58 5.49
N ALA A 71 6.42 22.00 6.59
CA ALA A 71 7.22 20.79 6.58
C ALA A 71 6.35 19.53 6.58
N ILE A 72 6.76 18.57 5.75
CA ILE A 72 6.31 17.18 5.83
C ILE A 72 7.54 16.33 6.14
N VAL A 73 7.56 15.74 7.33
CA VAL A 73 8.64 14.86 7.78
C VAL A 73 8.42 13.47 7.20
N ILE A 74 9.40 12.97 6.45
CA ILE A 74 9.36 11.65 5.81
C ILE A 74 10.23 10.70 6.63
N THR A 75 9.62 9.63 7.14
CA THR A 75 10.27 8.72 8.09
C THR A 75 9.76 7.28 7.95
N ARG A 76 10.55 6.31 8.43
CA ARG A 76 10.14 4.90 8.63
C ARG A 76 9.73 4.57 10.07
N GLY A 77 9.60 5.60 10.90
CA GLY A 77 9.42 5.50 12.36
C GLY A 77 10.69 5.87 13.13
N ASP A 78 10.73 5.58 14.42
CA ASP A 78 11.91 5.89 15.24
C ASP A 78 13.13 5.08 14.78
N PRO A 79 14.23 5.73 14.40
CA PRO A 79 15.49 5.02 14.24
C PRO A 79 15.96 4.48 15.60
N GLN A 80 16.83 3.47 15.59
CA GLN A 80 17.60 3.16 16.79
C GLN A 80 18.52 4.35 17.07
N GLY A 81 18.17 5.20 18.04
CA GLY A 81 18.84 6.48 18.29
C GLY A 81 18.35 7.20 19.54
N THR A 82 18.88 8.41 19.79
CA THR A 82 18.63 9.21 20.99
C THR A 82 17.45 10.18 20.87
N THR A 83 17.09 10.58 19.65
CA THR A 83 15.96 11.50 19.39
C THR A 83 14.84 10.70 18.75
N SER A 84 13.65 10.70 19.37
CA SER A 84 12.46 10.10 18.76
C SER A 84 11.85 11.04 17.72
N VAL A 85 11.17 10.47 16.72
CA VAL A 85 10.34 11.23 15.76
C VAL A 85 9.35 12.10 16.53
N LYS A 86 8.81 11.60 17.64
CA LYS A 86 7.89 12.34 18.50
C LYS A 86 8.51 13.63 19.04
N ASP A 87 9.69 13.55 19.67
CA ASP A 87 10.38 14.71 20.23
C ASP A 87 10.75 15.73 19.14
N TYR A 88 11.11 15.23 17.96
CA TYR A 88 11.38 16.08 16.81
C TYR A 88 10.15 16.83 16.31
N LEU A 89 8.99 16.17 16.17
CA LEU A 89 7.74 16.82 15.76
C LEU A 89 7.28 17.88 16.78
N GLN A 90 7.53 17.66 18.08
CA GLN A 90 7.22 18.64 19.11
C GLN A 90 8.01 19.95 18.95
N ARG A 91 9.20 19.92 18.32
CA ARG A 91 9.98 21.14 18.04
C ARG A 91 9.28 22.05 17.02
N PHE A 92 8.55 21.50 16.05
CA PHE A 92 7.75 22.31 15.11
C PHE A 92 6.65 23.06 15.86
N LYS A 93 5.93 22.37 16.76
CA LYS A 93 4.91 22.98 17.61
C LYS A 93 5.46 24.09 18.50
N GLN A 94 6.66 23.90 19.05
CA GLN A 94 7.34 24.93 19.87
C GLN A 94 7.67 26.20 19.07
N GLN A 95 7.87 26.08 17.75
CA GLN A 95 8.05 27.23 16.85
C GLN A 95 6.72 27.80 16.34
N GLY A 96 5.57 27.20 16.70
CA GLY A 96 4.26 27.59 16.19
C GLY A 96 3.95 27.08 14.78
N TYR A 97 4.78 26.20 14.23
CA TYR A 97 4.58 25.63 12.89
C TYR A 97 3.61 24.46 12.91
N ARG A 98 2.94 24.28 11.78
CA ARG A 98 2.20 23.06 11.44
C ARG A 98 3.15 22.07 10.79
N VAL A 99 2.95 20.78 11.05
CA VAL A 99 3.81 19.72 10.51
C VAL A 99 3.01 18.51 10.05
N GLY A 100 3.28 18.07 8.82
CA GLY A 100 2.78 16.81 8.28
C GLY A 100 3.78 15.68 8.48
N VAL A 101 3.33 14.43 8.40
CA VAL A 101 4.21 13.26 8.33
C VAL A 101 3.86 12.39 7.14
N LEU A 102 4.86 11.93 6.40
CA LEU A 102 4.75 10.79 5.49
C LEU A 102 5.48 9.59 6.12
N HIS A 103 4.71 8.65 6.66
CA HIS A 103 5.24 7.44 7.27
C HIS A 103 5.37 6.35 6.20
N LEU A 104 6.61 6.11 5.78
CA LEU A 104 7.00 5.10 4.80
C LEU A 104 7.27 3.76 5.45
N SER A 105 7.20 2.69 4.65
CA SER A 105 7.47 1.33 5.11
C SER A 105 6.52 0.93 6.26
N ASP A 106 6.84 -0.12 7.05
CA ASP A 106 5.95 -0.77 8.04
C ASP A 106 5.09 -1.95 7.53
N GLU A 107 5.66 -2.75 6.62
CA GLU A 107 5.05 -4.00 6.11
C GLU A 107 4.75 -5.04 7.21
N TRP A 108 5.26 -4.83 8.43
CA TRP A 108 5.09 -5.72 9.59
C TRP A 108 4.11 -5.18 10.63
N PHE A 109 3.64 -3.94 10.51
CA PHE A 109 2.81 -3.23 11.50
C PHE A 109 3.44 -3.16 12.89
N THR A 110 4.77 -2.98 12.92
CA THR A 110 5.57 -2.91 14.15
C THR A 110 6.13 -1.52 14.40
N SER A 111 6.14 -0.63 13.41
CA SER A 111 6.62 0.73 13.61
C SER A 111 5.73 1.46 14.62
N PRO A 112 6.33 2.31 15.49
CA PRO A 112 5.57 3.14 16.42
C PRO A 112 4.64 4.09 15.62
N VAL A 113 3.50 4.41 16.22
CA VAL A 113 2.50 5.33 15.64
C VAL A 113 2.00 6.35 16.67
N ASP A 114 2.53 6.33 17.88
CA ASP A 114 2.15 7.27 18.94
C ASP A 114 2.57 8.71 18.61
N PHE A 115 3.62 8.89 17.80
CA PHE A 115 4.02 10.20 17.28
C PHE A 115 2.97 10.81 16.31
N TYR A 116 1.97 10.07 15.84
CA TYR A 116 0.88 10.62 15.02
C TYR A 116 0.05 11.66 15.78
N ALA A 117 0.05 11.63 17.11
CA ALA A 117 -0.58 12.67 17.92
C ALA A 117 0.17 14.02 17.85
N GLU A 118 1.44 14.00 17.42
CA GLU A 118 2.25 15.20 17.26
C GLU A 118 2.18 15.81 15.86
N ALA A 119 1.62 15.11 14.88
CA ALA A 119 1.45 15.62 13.52
C ALA A 119 0.06 16.24 13.32
N ASP A 120 -0.01 17.29 12.52
CA ASP A 120 -1.28 17.91 12.12
C ASP A 120 -2.04 17.05 11.09
N PHE A 121 -1.29 16.34 10.26
CA PHE A 121 -1.80 15.32 9.34
C PHE A 121 -0.73 14.26 9.06
N VAL A 122 -1.18 13.07 8.65
CA VAL A 122 -0.31 11.93 8.35
C VAL A 122 -0.72 11.29 7.04
N PHE A 123 0.21 11.18 6.11
CA PHE A 123 0.17 10.26 4.99
C PHE A 123 0.86 8.97 5.40
N ARG A 124 0.17 7.84 5.22
CA ARG A 124 0.66 6.55 5.72
C ARG A 124 0.67 5.49 4.62
N ASN A 125 1.82 4.86 4.42
CA ASN A 125 1.89 3.59 3.71
C ASN A 125 1.31 2.45 4.54
N PHE A 126 0.77 1.45 3.83
CA PHE A 126 0.10 0.29 4.38
C PHE A 126 -1.09 0.62 5.29
N TYR A 127 -2.29 0.23 4.83
CA TYR A 127 -3.51 0.36 5.62
C TYR A 127 -3.36 -0.41 6.92
N ARG A 128 -3.60 0.29 8.04
CA ARG A 128 -3.44 -0.24 9.39
C ARG A 128 -4.70 0.08 10.20
N PRO A 129 -5.52 -0.93 10.56
CA PRO A 129 -6.84 -0.72 11.16
C PRO A 129 -6.84 0.08 12.48
N ASP A 130 -5.78 -0.05 13.28
CA ASP A 130 -5.66 0.62 14.58
C ASP A 130 -5.43 2.14 14.47
N VAL A 131 -5.12 2.67 13.28
CA VAL A 131 -4.97 4.12 13.03
C VAL A 131 -5.89 4.62 11.91
N ALA A 132 -6.56 3.73 11.17
CA ALA A 132 -7.44 4.09 10.05
C ALA A 132 -8.64 4.96 10.44
N HIS A 133 -9.06 4.90 11.70
CA HIS A 133 -10.15 5.70 12.24
C HIS A 133 -9.73 7.14 12.61
N LEU A 134 -8.43 7.44 12.64
CA LEU A 134 -7.94 8.78 12.97
C LEU A 134 -8.25 9.75 11.83
N PRO A 135 -8.91 10.89 12.09
CA PRO A 135 -9.43 11.77 11.04
C PRO A 135 -8.33 12.49 10.25
N HIS A 136 -7.14 12.64 10.84
CA HIS A 136 -5.98 13.30 10.25
C HIS A 136 -5.01 12.32 9.58
N VAL A 137 -5.35 11.03 9.50
CA VAL A 137 -4.58 10.02 8.77
C VAL A 137 -5.23 9.75 7.41
N LEU A 138 -4.46 9.93 6.35
CA LEU A 138 -4.79 9.48 5.00
C LEU A 138 -3.87 8.31 4.62
N PHE A 139 -4.47 7.20 4.19
CA PHE A 139 -3.72 6.12 3.59
C PHE A 139 -3.23 6.53 2.20
N VAL A 140 -1.94 6.30 1.94
CA VAL A 140 -1.33 6.46 0.63
C VAL A 140 -0.63 5.16 0.23
N PRO A 141 -0.83 4.66 -1.01
CA PRO A 141 -0.11 3.51 -1.53
C PRO A 141 1.40 3.59 -1.35
N VAL A 142 2.04 2.42 -1.23
CA VAL A 142 3.51 2.33 -1.41
C VAL A 142 3.91 2.80 -2.82
N GLY A 143 3.04 2.57 -3.80
CA GLY A 143 3.24 3.01 -5.18
C GLY A 143 4.25 2.17 -5.95
N TYR A 144 4.65 2.71 -7.09
CA TYR A 144 5.62 2.09 -8.00
C TYR A 144 7.06 2.49 -7.66
N LYS A 145 8.01 1.69 -8.14
CA LYS A 145 9.42 1.92 -7.88
C LYS A 145 10.02 3.01 -8.76
N GLN A 146 11.03 3.68 -8.22
CA GLN A 146 11.84 4.67 -8.91
C GLN A 146 12.41 4.10 -10.20
N GLY A 147 12.28 4.88 -11.28
CA GLY A 147 12.73 4.54 -12.61
C GLY A 147 11.79 3.65 -13.41
N LEU A 148 10.60 3.29 -12.90
CA LEU A 148 9.64 2.45 -13.63
C LEU A 148 9.35 3.04 -15.03
N HIS A 149 8.96 4.32 -15.09
CA HIS A 149 8.59 5.01 -16.33
C HIS A 149 9.74 5.13 -17.32
N LYS A 150 11.00 5.08 -16.86
CA LYS A 150 12.19 5.12 -17.73
C LYS A 150 12.29 3.91 -18.66
N TYR A 151 11.87 2.74 -18.18
CA TYR A 151 11.97 1.47 -18.90
C TYR A 151 10.60 0.96 -19.38
N THR A 152 9.54 1.72 -19.13
CA THR A 152 8.19 1.32 -19.55
C THR A 152 8.06 1.40 -21.06
N VAL A 153 7.60 0.32 -21.67
CA VAL A 153 7.31 0.26 -23.10
C VAL A 153 5.82 0.00 -23.27
N GLU A 154 5.12 0.90 -23.95
CA GLU A 154 3.70 0.73 -24.20
C GLU A 154 3.47 -0.48 -25.13
N ARG A 155 2.68 -1.44 -24.64
CA ARG A 155 2.25 -2.63 -25.40
C ARG A 155 0.77 -2.89 -25.15
N PRO A 156 -0.08 -2.89 -26.19
CA PRO A 156 -1.48 -3.26 -26.05
C PRO A 156 -1.59 -4.65 -25.42
N ILE A 157 -2.56 -4.84 -24.52
CA ILE A 157 -2.72 -6.09 -23.74
C ILE A 157 -2.77 -7.36 -24.63
N ARG A 158 -3.39 -7.25 -25.81
CA ARG A 158 -3.53 -8.32 -26.82
C ARG A 158 -2.22 -8.71 -27.51
N ASP A 159 -1.24 -7.82 -27.52
CA ASP A 159 0.03 -8.00 -28.23
C ASP A 159 1.14 -8.50 -27.28
N ARG A 160 0.81 -8.70 -26.00
CA ARG A 160 1.76 -9.13 -24.96
C ARG A 160 2.10 -10.60 -25.09
N GLN A 161 3.38 -10.91 -25.01
CA GLN A 161 3.89 -12.27 -25.19
C GLN A 161 3.48 -13.21 -24.06
N TYR A 162 3.49 -12.74 -22.81
CA TYR A 162 3.29 -13.58 -21.64
C TYR A 162 1.87 -13.47 -21.11
N TYR A 163 1.19 -14.60 -21.02
CA TYR A 163 -0.14 -14.68 -20.42
C TYR A 163 -0.10 -14.37 -18.92
N TRP A 164 0.91 -14.87 -18.20
CA TRP A 164 1.14 -14.49 -16.82
C TRP A 164 2.63 -14.37 -16.52
N SER A 165 2.99 -13.56 -15.53
CA SER A 165 4.35 -13.57 -15.02
C SER A 165 4.47 -13.36 -13.52
N PHE A 166 5.59 -13.81 -12.98
CA PHE A 166 6.00 -13.52 -11.61
C PHE A 166 7.50 -13.31 -11.51
N ALA A 167 7.92 -12.19 -10.92
CA ALA A 167 9.32 -11.95 -10.56
C ALA A 167 9.41 -11.63 -9.06
N GLY A 168 10.19 -12.41 -8.32
CA GLY A 168 10.41 -12.19 -6.89
C GLY A 168 10.86 -13.43 -6.11
N GLN A 169 10.81 -13.33 -4.79
CA GLN A 169 11.34 -14.37 -3.90
C GLN A 169 10.25 -15.30 -3.36
N LEU A 170 10.56 -16.59 -3.30
CA LEU A 170 9.75 -17.62 -2.62
C LEU A 170 10.17 -17.89 -1.18
N GLY A 171 11.38 -17.49 -0.78
CA GLY A 171 11.98 -17.82 0.51
C GLY A 171 11.09 -17.48 1.70
N GLY A 172 10.73 -18.50 2.50
CA GLY A 172 9.90 -18.34 3.71
C GLY A 172 8.43 -17.95 3.47
N LYS A 173 7.98 -17.84 2.21
CA LYS A 173 6.63 -17.35 1.85
C LYS A 173 5.76 -18.51 1.37
N VAL A 174 4.95 -19.07 2.27
CA VAL A 174 4.07 -20.22 1.98
C VAL A 174 3.09 -19.90 0.84
N SER A 175 2.44 -18.73 0.89
CA SER A 175 1.46 -18.34 -0.12
C SER A 175 2.08 -18.24 -1.52
N ARG A 176 3.25 -17.61 -1.66
CA ARG A 176 3.96 -17.52 -2.95
C ARG A 176 4.35 -18.88 -3.51
N ARG A 177 4.69 -19.85 -2.65
CA ARG A 177 4.95 -21.23 -3.10
C ARG A 177 3.67 -21.89 -3.63
N ALA A 178 2.57 -21.77 -2.91
CA ALA A 178 1.27 -22.27 -3.36
C ALA A 178 0.84 -21.62 -4.68
N MET A 179 1.02 -20.29 -4.81
CA MET A 179 0.80 -19.57 -6.07
C MET A 179 1.63 -20.16 -7.21
N MET A 180 2.93 -20.35 -7.01
CA MET A 180 3.81 -20.90 -8.05
C MET A 180 3.48 -22.35 -8.42
N GLU A 181 3.10 -23.19 -7.44
CA GLU A 181 2.64 -24.57 -7.68
C GLU A 181 1.41 -24.61 -8.60
N GLN A 182 0.55 -23.60 -8.55
CA GLN A 182 -0.63 -23.50 -9.40
C GLN A 182 -0.30 -22.84 -10.75
N ALA A 183 0.45 -21.74 -10.73
CA ALA A 183 0.83 -20.99 -11.92
C ALA A 183 1.62 -21.82 -12.93
N GLN A 184 2.53 -22.69 -12.48
CA GLN A 184 3.33 -23.56 -13.35
C GLN A 184 2.49 -24.53 -14.21
N ASN A 185 1.24 -24.80 -13.83
CA ASN A 185 0.32 -25.64 -14.62
C ASN A 185 -0.46 -24.84 -15.68
N ILE A 186 -0.31 -23.53 -15.72
CA ILE A 186 -0.99 -22.63 -16.65
C ILE A 186 -0.01 -22.29 -17.78
N PRO A 187 -0.33 -22.63 -19.05
CA PRO A 187 0.58 -22.36 -20.17
C PRO A 187 0.75 -20.86 -20.43
N GLY A 188 1.80 -20.52 -21.17
CA GLY A 188 2.01 -19.15 -21.66
C GLY A 188 2.55 -18.17 -20.63
N GLY A 189 3.01 -18.62 -19.45
CA GLY A 189 3.62 -17.73 -18.48
C GLY A 189 5.07 -18.02 -18.15
N ILE A 190 5.66 -17.10 -17.39
CA ILE A 190 7.09 -17.09 -17.07
C ILE A 190 7.31 -16.65 -15.62
N ALA A 191 8.31 -17.21 -14.96
CA ALA A 191 8.66 -16.80 -13.62
C ALA A 191 10.17 -16.69 -13.40
N TYR A 192 10.56 -15.62 -12.71
CA TYR A 192 11.92 -15.36 -12.25
C TYR A 192 11.93 -15.39 -10.73
N VAL A 193 12.43 -16.51 -10.19
CA VAL A 193 12.45 -16.76 -8.75
C VAL A 193 13.88 -16.74 -8.23
N GLY A 194 14.22 -15.67 -7.50
CA GLY A 194 15.48 -15.56 -6.76
C GLY A 194 15.47 -16.34 -5.45
N LYS A 195 16.66 -16.76 -4.99
CA LYS A 195 16.84 -17.35 -3.65
C LYS A 195 16.90 -16.30 -2.53
N GLY A 196 17.13 -15.03 -2.85
CA GLY A 196 17.35 -13.93 -1.90
C GLY A 196 17.48 -12.58 -2.60
N TYR A 197 17.88 -11.52 -1.88
CA TYR A 197 18.15 -10.20 -2.47
C TYR A 197 19.49 -10.27 -3.21
N ASN A 198 19.54 -9.84 -4.48
CA ASN A 198 20.75 -9.80 -5.30
C ASN A 198 21.27 -11.20 -5.72
N ASP A 199 20.37 -12.10 -6.12
CA ASP A 199 20.73 -13.39 -6.74
C ASP A 199 21.14 -13.17 -8.21
N SER A 200 22.17 -13.86 -8.69
CA SER A 200 22.61 -13.88 -10.10
C SER A 200 21.52 -14.26 -11.12
N LYS A 201 20.39 -14.82 -10.65
CA LYS A 201 19.20 -15.15 -11.45
C LYS A 201 18.11 -14.09 -11.39
N ASP A 202 18.30 -13.04 -10.60
CA ASP A 202 17.36 -11.93 -10.54
C ASP A 202 17.44 -11.10 -11.82
N LEU A 203 16.28 -10.67 -12.31
CA LEU A 203 16.23 -9.71 -13.39
C LEU A 203 16.86 -8.39 -12.95
N SER A 204 17.55 -7.72 -13.86
CA SER A 204 17.81 -6.29 -13.70
C SER A 204 16.47 -5.57 -13.56
N PHE A 205 16.46 -4.39 -12.95
CA PHE A 205 15.22 -3.63 -12.83
C PHE A 205 14.61 -3.33 -14.20
N GLU A 206 15.43 -2.95 -15.19
CA GLU A 206 15.01 -2.81 -16.59
C GLU A 206 14.36 -4.08 -17.15
N GLY A 207 15.02 -5.23 -17.04
CA GLY A 207 14.47 -6.50 -17.53
C GLY A 207 13.19 -6.93 -16.79
N TYR A 208 13.03 -6.53 -15.52
CA TYR A 208 11.78 -6.69 -14.80
C TYR A 208 10.66 -5.80 -15.36
N VAL A 209 10.95 -4.53 -15.66
CA VAL A 209 9.96 -3.61 -16.26
C VAL A 209 9.55 -4.10 -17.65
N GLU A 210 10.51 -4.53 -18.48
CA GLU A 210 10.24 -5.12 -19.79
C GLU A 210 9.31 -6.34 -19.68
N LEU A 211 9.58 -7.23 -18.71
CA LEU A 211 8.74 -8.40 -18.47
C LEU A 211 7.30 -8.02 -18.16
N ILE A 212 7.07 -7.07 -17.24
CA ILE A 212 5.70 -6.71 -16.85
C ILE A 212 4.97 -5.90 -17.94
N CYS A 213 5.69 -5.12 -18.76
CA CYS A 213 5.12 -4.47 -19.95
C CYS A 213 4.64 -5.49 -20.98
N ASP A 214 5.28 -6.67 -21.04
CA ASP A 214 4.95 -7.75 -21.97
C ASP A 214 4.11 -8.88 -21.35
N THR A 215 3.49 -8.62 -20.19
CA THR A 215 2.65 -9.58 -19.45
C THR A 215 1.20 -9.13 -19.42
N VAL A 216 0.26 -10.04 -19.70
CA VAL A 216 -1.18 -9.83 -19.47
C VAL A 216 -1.50 -9.82 -17.97
N PHE A 217 -1.27 -10.93 -17.28
CA PHE A 217 -1.53 -11.08 -15.85
C PHE A 217 -0.26 -11.08 -14.99
N VAL A 218 -0.04 -10.03 -14.19
CA VAL A 218 1.08 -9.99 -13.26
C VAL A 218 0.64 -10.56 -11.92
N LEU A 219 1.26 -11.65 -11.47
CA LEU A 219 0.92 -12.27 -10.19
C LEU A 219 1.48 -11.41 -9.04
N ALA A 220 0.59 -10.82 -8.25
CA ALA A 220 0.90 -9.91 -7.15
C ALA A 220 0.46 -10.49 -5.79
N PRO A 221 1.12 -11.57 -5.31
CA PRO A 221 0.82 -12.15 -4.01
C PRO A 221 1.13 -11.18 -2.88
N ALA A 222 0.52 -11.40 -1.73
CA ALA A 222 0.70 -10.56 -0.56
C ALA A 222 2.18 -10.46 -0.12
N GLY A 223 2.46 -9.38 0.58
CA GLY A 223 3.70 -9.16 1.30
C GLY A 223 3.82 -10.05 2.55
N ASN A 224 4.52 -9.54 3.55
CA ASN A 224 4.70 -10.17 4.85
C ASN A 224 3.41 -10.14 5.67
N ARG A 225 2.94 -8.94 6.04
CA ARG A 225 1.67 -8.73 6.76
C ARG A 225 0.68 -7.85 5.99
N CYS A 226 1.09 -7.25 4.88
CA CYS A 226 0.21 -6.45 4.04
C CYS A 226 -0.20 -7.20 2.76
N ALA A 227 -1.42 -6.92 2.29
CA ALA A 227 -1.94 -7.48 1.04
C ALA A 227 -1.31 -6.82 -0.20
N GLU A 228 -1.03 -5.52 -0.13
CA GLU A 228 -0.38 -4.78 -1.23
C GLU A 228 1.13 -5.05 -1.28
N THR A 229 1.69 -4.93 -2.48
CA THR A 229 3.14 -4.88 -2.74
C THR A 229 3.40 -3.89 -3.86
N SER A 230 4.64 -3.41 -4.02
CA SER A 230 4.98 -2.52 -5.15
C SER A 230 4.63 -3.13 -6.51
N ARG A 231 4.71 -4.46 -6.66
CA ARG A 231 4.32 -5.17 -7.88
C ARG A 231 2.88 -4.92 -8.32
N PHE A 232 1.97 -4.76 -7.38
CA PHE A 232 0.59 -4.43 -7.69
C PHE A 232 0.52 -3.08 -8.42
N TYR A 233 1.17 -2.05 -7.89
CA TYR A 233 1.20 -0.72 -8.50
C TYR A 233 2.02 -0.66 -9.78
N GLU A 234 3.16 -1.35 -9.84
CA GLU A 234 3.97 -1.45 -11.06
C GLU A 234 3.18 -2.08 -12.21
N ALA A 235 2.40 -3.12 -11.95
CA ALA A 235 1.52 -3.75 -12.94
C ALA A 235 0.46 -2.78 -13.46
N LEU A 236 -0.19 -2.03 -12.55
CA LEU A 236 -1.18 -1.01 -12.92
C LEU A 236 -0.57 0.10 -13.78
N GLU A 237 0.62 0.59 -13.43
CA GLU A 237 1.30 1.65 -14.19
C GLU A 237 1.61 1.24 -15.63
N VAL A 238 2.02 -0.02 -15.86
CA VAL A 238 2.33 -0.52 -17.20
C VAL A 238 1.11 -1.08 -17.95
N GLY A 239 -0.09 -0.96 -17.38
CA GLY A 239 -1.34 -1.45 -17.97
C GLY A 239 -1.48 -2.98 -17.99
N ALA A 240 -0.74 -3.70 -17.15
CA ALA A 240 -1.00 -5.12 -16.89
C ALA A 240 -2.16 -5.31 -15.91
N ILE A 241 -2.76 -6.50 -15.89
CA ILE A 241 -3.80 -6.86 -14.92
C ILE A 241 -3.14 -7.55 -13.73
N PRO A 242 -3.05 -6.92 -12.54
CA PRO A 242 -2.53 -7.61 -11.38
C PRO A 242 -3.54 -8.64 -10.86
N ILE A 243 -3.05 -9.85 -10.59
CA ILE A 243 -3.81 -10.86 -9.84
C ILE A 243 -3.37 -10.81 -8.40
N VAL A 244 -4.27 -10.34 -7.54
CA VAL A 244 -3.95 -10.09 -6.15
C VAL A 244 -4.36 -11.24 -5.25
N GLU A 245 -3.59 -11.46 -4.20
CA GLU A 245 -4.03 -12.30 -3.10
C GLU A 245 -5.12 -11.56 -2.33
N ASP A 246 -6.32 -12.10 -2.34
CA ASP A 246 -7.34 -11.70 -1.38
C ASP A 246 -7.07 -12.51 -0.12
N VAL A 247 -6.18 -11.99 0.72
CA VAL A 247 -5.86 -12.59 2.01
C VAL A 247 -7.13 -12.67 2.83
N SER A 248 -7.85 -13.77 2.63
CA SER A 248 -9.10 -14.04 3.31
C SER A 248 -8.76 -14.10 4.79
N LYS A 249 -9.60 -13.45 5.60
CA LYS A 249 -9.40 -13.34 7.06
C LYS A 249 -9.18 -14.69 7.73
N LEU A 250 -9.71 -15.77 7.15
CA LEU A 250 -9.46 -17.15 7.56
C LEU A 250 -7.97 -17.55 7.49
N ASN A 251 -7.19 -17.08 6.54
CA ASN A 251 -5.76 -17.40 6.45
C ASN A 251 -4.94 -16.59 7.46
N ILE A 252 -5.27 -15.33 7.69
CA ILE A 252 -4.67 -14.51 8.76
C ILE A 252 -5.03 -15.09 10.13
N ILE A 253 -6.31 -15.44 10.36
CA ILE A 253 -6.78 -16.09 11.59
C ILE A 253 -6.15 -17.46 11.75
N LYS A 254 -6.07 -18.30 10.70
CA LYS A 254 -5.36 -19.60 10.77
C LYS A 254 -3.88 -19.40 11.08
N GLN A 255 -3.23 -18.37 10.56
CA GLN A 255 -1.82 -18.10 10.80
C GLN A 255 -1.59 -17.54 12.21
N ILE A 256 -2.46 -16.66 12.69
CA ILE A 256 -2.49 -16.18 14.08
C ILE A 256 -2.77 -17.37 15.01
N LEU A 257 -3.82 -18.15 14.78
CA LEU A 257 -4.12 -19.35 15.56
C LEU A 257 -2.95 -20.34 15.53
N LYS A 258 -2.31 -20.58 14.38
CA LYS A 258 -1.16 -21.49 14.30
C LYS A 258 0.08 -20.98 15.04
N GLU A 259 0.29 -19.67 15.11
CA GLU A 259 1.38 -19.05 15.88
C GLU A 259 1.08 -18.96 17.38
N VAL A 260 -0.19 -18.74 17.76
CA VAL A 260 -0.61 -18.60 19.16
C VAL A 260 -0.92 -19.97 19.80
N LEU A 261 -1.35 -20.96 19.02
CA LEU A 261 -1.51 -22.36 19.46
C LEU A 261 -0.19 -23.14 19.48
N LYS A 262 0.96 -22.50 19.21
CA LYS A 262 2.26 -23.13 19.47
C LYS A 262 2.35 -23.48 20.97
N PRO A 263 2.59 -24.76 21.33
CA PRO A 263 2.53 -25.22 22.72
C PRO A 263 3.44 -24.44 23.68
N GLU A 264 4.54 -23.92 23.15
CA GLU A 264 5.54 -23.13 23.87
C GLU A 264 5.10 -21.69 24.20
N LYS A 265 4.18 -21.10 23.43
CA LYS A 265 3.59 -19.76 23.72
C LYS A 265 2.28 -19.85 24.50
N ALA A 266 1.56 -20.96 24.39
CA ALA A 266 0.30 -21.20 25.12
C ALA A 266 0.47 -21.20 26.65
N LYS A 267 1.69 -21.47 27.17
CA LYS A 267 1.98 -21.44 28.62
C LYS A 267 2.13 -20.03 29.20
N GLN A 268 2.42 -19.01 28.38
CA GLN A 268 2.62 -17.63 28.83
C GLN A 268 1.32 -16.80 28.86
N HIS A 269 0.28 -17.18 28.13
CA HIS A 269 -0.98 -16.42 28.05
C HIS A 269 -2.14 -17.19 28.69
N LYS A 270 -2.23 -17.12 30.03
CA LYS A 270 -3.24 -17.86 30.83
C LYS A 270 -4.66 -17.30 30.77
N VAL A 271 -4.93 -16.22 30.03
CA VAL A 271 -6.29 -15.67 29.92
C VAL A 271 -6.56 -15.24 28.49
N TRP A 272 -7.19 -16.14 27.75
CA TRP A 272 -7.84 -15.82 26.49
C TRP A 272 -9.12 -15.05 26.81
N THR A 273 -9.03 -13.72 26.86
CA THR A 273 -10.19 -12.88 27.22
C THR A 273 -11.25 -12.90 26.12
N LEU A 274 -12.52 -12.77 26.52
CA LEU A 274 -13.67 -12.61 25.61
C LEU A 274 -13.46 -11.48 24.57
N ARG A 275 -12.63 -10.49 24.91
CA ARG A 275 -12.23 -9.38 24.03
C ARG A 275 -11.49 -9.86 22.78
N TYR A 276 -10.57 -10.81 22.93
CA TYR A 276 -9.80 -11.35 21.80
C TYR A 276 -10.70 -12.09 20.79
N TRP A 277 -11.70 -12.82 21.29
CA TRP A 277 -12.70 -13.47 20.44
C TRP A 277 -13.64 -12.46 19.76
N LYS A 278 -14.04 -11.39 20.45
CA LYS A 278 -14.79 -10.30 19.83
C LYS A 278 -14.01 -9.62 18.71
N ASP A 279 -12.73 -9.31 18.94
CA ASP A 279 -11.85 -8.69 17.94
C ASP A 279 -11.59 -9.66 16.76
N ALA A 280 -11.44 -10.97 17.02
CA ALA A 280 -11.32 -11.97 15.96
C ALA A 280 -12.61 -12.15 15.13
N VAL A 281 -13.78 -12.04 15.78
CA VAL A 281 -15.09 -12.14 15.11
C VAL A 281 -15.45 -10.86 14.36
N SER A 282 -15.15 -9.67 14.88
CA SER A 282 -15.31 -8.42 14.12
C SER A 282 -14.41 -8.43 12.87
N LEU A 283 -13.18 -8.91 13.01
CA LEU A 283 -12.28 -9.15 11.89
C LEU A 283 -12.79 -10.18 10.88
N LEU A 284 -13.79 -11.01 11.18
CA LEU A 284 -14.45 -11.88 10.19
C LEU A 284 -15.52 -11.14 9.36
N LEU A 285 -16.12 -10.07 9.90
CA LEU A 285 -17.24 -9.34 9.28
C LEU A 285 -16.84 -8.16 8.40
N GLU A 286 -15.64 -7.59 8.58
CA GLU A 286 -15.13 -6.49 7.73
C GLU A 286 -15.03 -6.84 6.21
N PRO A 287 -14.97 -5.86 5.31
CA PRO A 287 -14.65 -6.13 3.90
C PRO A 287 -13.22 -6.67 3.69
N SER A 288 -12.89 -7.16 2.50
CA SER A 288 -11.49 -7.51 2.13
C SER A 288 -10.58 -6.29 2.26
N TYR A 289 -9.26 -6.48 2.38
CA TYR A 289 -8.30 -5.36 2.35
C TYR A 289 -8.53 -4.48 1.11
N TRP A 290 -8.68 -5.11 -0.06
CA TRP A 290 -8.87 -4.41 -1.32
C TRP A 290 -10.14 -3.56 -1.31
N THR A 291 -11.23 -4.09 -0.74
CA THR A 291 -12.49 -3.35 -0.60
C THR A 291 -12.39 -2.21 0.42
N GLN A 292 -11.67 -2.40 1.53
CA GLN A 292 -11.49 -1.34 2.54
C GLN A 292 -10.65 -0.17 2.00
N VAL A 293 -9.63 -0.48 1.20
CA VAL A 293 -8.66 0.51 0.72
C VAL A 293 -9.10 1.18 -0.58
N PHE A 294 -9.66 0.41 -1.51
CA PHE A 294 -9.99 0.87 -2.87
C PHE A 294 -11.48 0.92 -3.16
N GLY A 295 -12.33 0.47 -2.23
CA GLY A 295 -13.78 0.46 -2.39
C GLY A 295 -14.34 -0.82 -3.01
N PRO A 296 -15.68 -0.94 -3.09
CA PRO A 296 -16.36 -2.13 -3.59
C PRO A 296 -16.11 -2.37 -5.08
N ASP A 297 -15.85 -1.32 -5.85
CA ASP A 297 -15.68 -1.35 -7.31
C ASP A 297 -14.23 -1.66 -7.74
N PHE A 298 -13.45 -2.27 -6.85
CA PHE A 298 -12.08 -2.68 -7.15
C PHE A 298 -12.06 -3.77 -8.25
N PRO A 299 -11.49 -3.47 -9.44
CA PRO A 299 -11.71 -4.31 -10.64
C PRO A 299 -10.72 -5.47 -10.79
N CYS A 300 -9.62 -5.47 -10.03
CA CYS A 300 -8.57 -6.46 -10.24
C CYS A 300 -9.04 -7.85 -9.76
N PRO A 301 -8.74 -8.92 -10.52
CA PRO A 301 -9.10 -10.27 -10.11
C PRO A 301 -8.39 -10.67 -8.81
N LYS A 302 -9.15 -11.33 -7.94
CA LYS A 302 -8.76 -11.71 -6.57
C LYS A 302 -8.65 -13.22 -6.45
N CYS A 303 -7.59 -13.71 -5.82
CA CYS A 303 -7.45 -15.11 -5.45
C CYS A 303 -7.42 -15.25 -3.92
N SER A 304 -8.45 -15.86 -3.34
CA SER A 304 -8.49 -16.17 -1.90
C SER A 304 -7.79 -17.48 -1.53
N ASP A 305 -7.69 -18.37 -2.52
CA ASP A 305 -6.88 -19.58 -2.55
C ASP A 305 -6.26 -19.68 -3.94
N TRP A 306 -4.94 -19.82 -4.01
CA TRP A 306 -4.22 -19.93 -5.29
C TRP A 306 -4.62 -21.14 -6.12
N LYS A 307 -5.26 -22.17 -5.54
CA LYS A 307 -5.89 -23.26 -6.31
C LYS A 307 -6.95 -22.76 -7.29
N GLN A 308 -7.50 -21.58 -7.05
CA GLN A 308 -8.45 -20.92 -7.93
C GLN A 308 -7.77 -20.07 -9.01
N LEU A 309 -6.44 -20.01 -9.08
CA LEU A 309 -5.75 -19.16 -10.04
C LEU A 309 -6.19 -19.45 -11.48
N ALA A 310 -6.15 -20.72 -11.91
CA ALA A 310 -6.57 -21.10 -13.26
C ALA A 310 -8.03 -20.73 -13.57
N PRO A 311 -9.05 -21.09 -12.75
CA PRO A 311 -10.42 -20.69 -13.02
C PRO A 311 -10.62 -19.17 -12.92
N THR A 312 -9.92 -18.46 -12.04
CA THR A 312 -9.96 -16.99 -11.96
C THR A 312 -9.46 -16.37 -13.27
N LEU A 313 -8.31 -16.81 -13.80
CA LEU A 313 -7.80 -16.30 -15.08
C LEU A 313 -8.74 -16.64 -16.24
N ALA A 314 -9.31 -17.83 -16.27
CA ALA A 314 -10.21 -18.27 -17.33
C ALA A 314 -11.56 -17.53 -17.35
N ALA A 315 -11.98 -16.96 -16.22
CA ALA A 315 -13.23 -16.23 -16.09
C ALA A 315 -13.13 -14.75 -16.49
N VAL A 316 -11.91 -14.24 -16.72
CA VAL A 316 -11.66 -12.82 -17.01
C VAL A 316 -11.78 -12.56 -18.51
N ASP A 317 -12.63 -11.59 -18.86
CA ASP A 317 -12.51 -10.89 -20.14
C ASP A 317 -11.30 -9.95 -20.06
N VAL A 318 -10.21 -10.36 -20.71
CA VAL A 318 -8.91 -9.69 -20.61
C VAL A 318 -8.98 -8.24 -21.08
N GLU A 319 -9.66 -7.95 -22.18
CA GLU A 319 -9.70 -6.59 -22.73
C GLU A 319 -10.56 -5.69 -21.84
N ALA A 320 -11.72 -6.17 -21.41
CA ALA A 320 -12.61 -5.41 -20.54
C ALA A 320 -11.96 -5.12 -19.18
N VAL A 321 -11.36 -6.14 -18.53
CA VAL A 321 -10.72 -5.97 -17.22
C VAL A 321 -9.47 -5.11 -17.30
N ALA A 322 -8.68 -5.19 -18.39
CA ALA A 322 -7.53 -4.30 -18.58
C ALA A 322 -7.97 -2.83 -18.68
N GLN A 323 -9.01 -2.54 -19.46
CA GLN A 323 -9.56 -1.19 -19.59
C GLN A 323 -10.13 -0.67 -18.27
N GLU A 324 -10.91 -1.48 -17.58
CA GLU A 324 -11.51 -1.14 -16.28
C GLU A 324 -10.43 -0.88 -15.22
N THR A 325 -9.43 -1.76 -15.14
CA THR A 325 -8.30 -1.64 -14.22
C THR A 325 -7.49 -0.36 -14.48
N GLN A 326 -7.22 -0.05 -15.75
CA GLN A 326 -6.50 1.17 -16.11
C GLN A 326 -7.32 2.43 -15.76
N ALA A 327 -8.60 2.45 -16.12
CA ALA A 327 -9.49 3.57 -15.83
C ALA A 327 -9.61 3.80 -14.31
N PHE A 328 -9.81 2.72 -13.55
CA PHE A 328 -9.82 2.74 -12.09
C PHE A 328 -8.53 3.34 -11.53
N TRP A 329 -7.36 2.89 -11.99
CA TRP A 329 -6.09 3.35 -11.45
C TRP A 329 -5.83 4.84 -11.75
N GLN A 330 -6.15 5.31 -12.94
CA GLN A 330 -6.02 6.74 -13.27
C GLN A 330 -6.97 7.61 -12.45
N ALA A 331 -8.23 7.18 -12.29
CA ALA A 331 -9.20 7.87 -11.44
C ALA A 331 -8.74 7.92 -9.97
N TYR A 332 -8.26 6.78 -9.45
CA TYR A 332 -7.72 6.69 -8.09
C TYR A 332 -6.52 7.63 -7.90
N LYS A 333 -5.56 7.64 -8.82
CA LYS A 333 -4.39 8.54 -8.76
C LYS A 333 -4.79 10.01 -8.73
N GLN A 334 -5.76 10.41 -9.56
CA GLN A 334 -6.25 11.78 -9.59
C GLN A 334 -6.96 12.15 -8.28
N GLN A 335 -7.81 11.25 -7.76
CA GLN A 335 -8.48 11.48 -6.48
C GLN A 335 -7.47 11.59 -5.34
N LEU A 336 -6.48 10.71 -5.30
CA LEU A 336 -5.44 10.72 -4.28
C LEU A 336 -4.64 12.03 -4.29
N LYS A 337 -4.26 12.52 -5.47
CA LYS A 337 -3.62 13.84 -5.60
C LYS A 337 -4.51 14.96 -5.07
N ASN A 338 -5.80 14.93 -5.40
CA ASN A 338 -6.76 15.92 -4.89
C ASN A 338 -6.85 15.86 -3.35
N ASP A 339 -6.89 14.67 -2.75
CA ASP A 339 -6.96 14.50 -1.30
C ASP A 339 -5.70 15.02 -0.61
N VAL A 340 -4.51 14.66 -1.14
CA VAL A 340 -3.22 15.20 -0.68
C VAL A 340 -3.22 16.73 -0.76
N ARG A 341 -3.67 17.28 -1.89
CA ARG A 341 -3.73 18.72 -2.10
C ARG A 341 -4.63 19.40 -1.07
N MET A 342 -5.82 18.87 -0.86
CA MET A 342 -6.82 19.44 0.06
C MET A 342 -6.34 19.40 1.51
N ILE A 343 -5.68 18.31 1.93
CA ILE A 343 -5.09 18.20 3.26
C ILE A 343 -4.00 19.25 3.44
N ILE A 344 -3.05 19.36 2.50
CA ILE A 344 -1.96 20.34 2.59
C ILE A 344 -2.53 21.77 2.60
N ALA A 345 -3.48 22.07 1.72
CA ALA A 345 -4.12 23.39 1.66
C ALA A 345 -4.81 23.77 2.97
N ARG A 346 -5.54 22.82 3.57
CA ARG A 346 -6.19 23.02 4.88
C ARG A 346 -5.19 23.36 5.98
N HIS A 347 -3.99 22.81 5.95
CA HIS A 347 -3.04 22.93 7.06
C HIS A 347 -1.96 24.00 6.85
N PHE A 348 -1.57 24.31 5.61
CA PHE A 348 -0.46 25.21 5.30
C PHE A 348 -0.86 26.51 4.58
N ILE A 349 -2.09 26.64 4.06
CA ILE A 349 -2.48 27.79 3.21
C ILE A 349 -3.51 28.70 3.92
N GLN A 350 -3.63 28.62 5.25
CA GLN A 350 -4.57 29.45 6.01
C GLN A 350 -4.03 30.83 6.37
#